data_AF-A0A4Q3RMM5-F1
#
_entry.id   AF-A0A4Q3RMM5-F1
#
_cell.length_a   1.000
_cell.length_b   1.000
_cell.length_c   1.000
_cell.angle_alpha   90.00
_cell.angle_beta   90.00
_cell.angle_gamma   90.00
#
_symmetry.space_group_name_H-M   'P 1'
#
loop_
_entity.id
_entity.type
_entity.pdbx_description
1 polymer ?
#
loop_
_entity_poly.entity_id
_entity_poly.type
_entity_poly.pdbx_seq_one_letter_code
_entity_poly.pdbx_strand_id
1 'polypeptide(L)'
;MKKVYLLSSFLALSLYGFSQMTIQSGATLFIESGAKVTLQGDLTSSAHIQGTGTILMKGSGLQNINMNGNTIPNLEIDNAANVTLTGSAARVGTSLLFTNGKLLTASQDLFIAPTATITGQNTSRFIWTDGTGQVRKELTADVSNYEIPVGFNTEYRPVYLTSTGGTYSSANFGVRVASGASANKPPMMANYLSTYWPVTKTGITGGTQTLSGQYSDPTDVSGDETKLAGYFFNGTDWSSVNEG
;
A
#
# COMPACT_ATOMS: atom_id res chain seq x y z
N MET A 1 22.79 -2.61 69.72
CA MET A 1 21.66 -2.01 68.99
C MET A 1 21.94 -2.16 67.49
N LYS A 2 21.18 -3.00 66.77
CA LYS A 2 21.36 -3.23 65.32
C LYS A 2 20.61 -2.14 64.55
N LYS A 3 21.32 -1.35 63.75
CA LYS A 3 20.71 -0.38 62.82
C LYS A 3 20.32 -1.11 61.54
N VAL A 4 19.03 -1.12 61.23
CA VAL A 4 18.49 -1.60 59.96
C VAL A 4 18.33 -0.39 59.04
N TYR A 5 19.01 -0.40 57.90
CA TYR A 5 18.88 0.64 56.88
C TYR A 5 17.90 0.15 55.82
N LEU A 6 16.79 0.89 55.65
CA LEU A 6 15.81 0.65 54.61
C LEU A 6 16.25 1.40 53.35
N LEU A 7 16.67 0.67 52.32
CA LEU A 7 16.98 1.23 51.00
C LEU A 7 15.67 1.29 50.20
N SER A 8 15.07 2.47 50.06
CA SER A 8 13.91 2.66 49.17
C SER A 8 14.40 2.84 47.73
N SER A 9 14.26 1.81 46.90
CA SER A 9 14.50 1.91 45.46
C SER A 9 13.38 2.73 44.81
N PHE A 10 13.69 3.96 44.39
CA PHE A 10 12.81 4.75 43.53
C PHE A 10 12.87 4.17 42.10
N LEU A 11 11.78 3.55 41.65
CA LEU A 11 11.62 3.12 40.27
C LEU A 11 11.20 4.34 39.43
N ALA A 12 12.15 4.93 38.70
CA ALA A 12 11.85 5.98 37.73
C ALA A 12 11.25 5.35 36.47
N LEU A 13 9.92 5.38 36.34
CA LEU A 13 9.22 5.07 35.09
C LEU A 13 9.42 6.24 34.12
N SER A 14 10.31 6.08 33.14
CA SER A 14 10.37 7.02 32.02
C SER A 14 9.18 6.75 31.09
N LEU A 15 8.23 7.69 31.03
CA LEU A 15 7.19 7.69 30.01
C LEU A 15 7.83 8.05 28.66
N TYR A 16 7.85 7.10 27.72
CA TYR A 16 8.32 7.36 26.36
C TYR A 16 7.26 8.19 25.63
N GLY A 17 7.59 9.44 25.27
CA GLY A 17 6.78 10.26 24.39
C GLY A 17 7.13 10.00 22.93
N PHE A 18 6.12 9.71 22.10
CA PHE A 18 6.30 9.59 20.65
C PHE A 18 5.93 10.90 19.96
N SER A 19 6.73 11.32 18.97
CA SER A 19 6.38 12.48 18.12
C SER A 19 5.22 12.10 17.19
N GLN A 20 3.99 12.42 17.60
CA GLN A 20 2.78 12.32 16.78
C GLN A 20 2.43 13.68 16.17
N MET A 21 1.70 13.67 15.06
CA MET A 21 1.27 14.89 14.38
C MET A 21 -0.22 14.85 14.04
N THR A 22 -0.92 15.93 14.41
CA THR A 22 -2.32 16.16 14.04
C THR A 22 -2.43 17.50 13.31
N ILE A 23 -2.90 17.48 12.07
CA ILE A 23 -3.18 18.68 11.27
C ILE A 23 -4.69 18.83 11.17
N GLN A 24 -5.23 19.88 11.78
CA GLN A 24 -6.68 20.12 11.80
C GLN A 24 -7.18 20.69 10.47
N SER A 25 -8.49 20.59 10.26
CA SER A 25 -9.13 21.21 9.10
C SER A 25 -8.88 22.73 9.11
N GLY A 26 -8.55 23.29 7.94
CA GLY A 26 -8.19 24.70 7.79
C GLY A 26 -6.76 25.05 8.20
N ALA A 27 -6.00 24.12 8.79
CA ALA A 27 -4.56 24.31 9.04
C ALA A 27 -3.74 24.02 7.78
N THR A 28 -2.59 24.68 7.67
CA THR A 28 -1.60 24.44 6.62
C THR A 28 -0.32 23.92 7.23
N LEU A 29 0.13 22.75 6.78
CA LEU A 29 1.50 22.31 6.94
C LEU A 29 2.19 22.41 5.58
N PHE A 30 3.20 23.28 5.49
CA PHE A 30 4.07 23.36 4.33
C PHE A 30 5.45 22.81 4.71
N ILE A 31 5.95 21.82 3.97
CA ILE A 31 7.27 21.25 4.19
C ILE A 31 8.15 21.64 3.02
N GLU A 32 9.17 22.44 3.32
CA GLU A 32 10.12 22.96 2.33
C GLU A 32 10.89 21.84 1.63
N SER A 33 11.34 22.13 0.41
CA SER A 33 12.15 21.21 -0.37
C SER A 33 13.40 20.75 0.40
N GLY A 34 13.65 19.44 0.41
CA GLY A 34 14.78 18.84 1.14
C GLY A 34 14.57 18.69 2.65
N ALA A 35 13.53 19.29 3.23
CA ALA A 35 13.22 19.08 4.64
C ALA A 35 12.50 17.74 4.86
N LYS A 36 12.76 17.12 6.02
CA LYS A 36 12.08 15.91 6.49
C LYS A 36 11.42 16.15 7.84
N VAL A 37 10.14 15.87 7.95
CA VAL A 37 9.42 15.79 9.22
C VAL A 37 9.41 14.33 9.66
N THR A 38 10.13 14.04 10.73
CA THR A 38 10.22 12.67 11.28
C THR A 38 9.17 12.46 12.36
N LEU A 39 8.33 11.46 12.17
CA LEU A 39 7.29 11.05 13.11
C LEU A 39 7.65 9.70 13.71
N GLN A 40 7.61 9.62 15.04
CA GLN A 40 7.80 8.37 15.80
C GLN A 40 6.47 7.83 16.34
N GLY A 41 5.41 8.64 16.30
CA GLY A 41 4.01 8.27 16.56
C GLY A 41 3.15 8.49 15.33
N ASP A 42 1.83 8.55 15.51
CA ASP A 42 0.88 8.56 14.40
C ASP A 42 0.81 9.90 13.65
N LEU A 43 0.35 9.84 12.40
CA LEU A 43 -0.03 10.99 11.59
C LEU A 43 -1.54 11.00 11.39
N THR A 44 -2.20 12.10 11.81
CA THR A 44 -3.57 12.41 11.43
C THR A 44 -3.61 13.76 10.73
N SER A 45 -4.23 13.86 9.56
CA SER A 45 -4.42 15.11 8.85
C SER A 45 -5.82 15.23 8.31
N SER A 46 -6.44 16.40 8.50
CA SER A 46 -7.69 16.80 7.84
C SER A 46 -7.46 17.89 6.79
N ALA A 47 -6.21 18.03 6.32
CA ALA A 47 -5.80 18.94 5.24
C ALA A 47 -4.72 18.29 4.35
N HIS A 48 -4.52 18.83 3.14
CA HIS A 48 -3.35 18.47 2.34
C HIS A 48 -2.08 18.95 3.01
N ILE A 49 -1.07 18.08 3.06
CA ILE A 49 0.30 18.52 3.34
C ILE A 49 0.83 19.15 2.07
N GLN A 50 1.43 20.32 2.19
CA GLN A 50 1.91 21.14 1.07
C GLN A 50 3.44 21.16 1.01
N GLY A 51 3.96 21.64 -0.12
CA GLY A 51 5.39 21.68 -0.39
C GLY A 51 5.94 20.36 -0.94
N THR A 52 7.26 20.28 -1.05
CA THR A 52 7.99 19.15 -1.65
C THR A 52 8.89 18.42 -0.65
N GLY A 53 8.81 18.76 0.63
CA GLY A 53 9.47 18.01 1.69
C GLY A 53 8.80 16.66 1.96
N THR A 54 9.35 15.92 2.93
CA THR A 54 9.00 14.51 3.20
C THR A 54 8.41 14.32 4.59
N ILE A 55 7.35 13.51 4.68
CA ILE A 55 6.94 12.86 5.92
C ILE A 55 7.70 11.54 6.04
N LEU A 56 8.45 11.37 7.13
CA LEU A 56 9.18 10.15 7.45
C LEU A 56 8.52 9.45 8.65
N MET A 57 7.99 8.25 8.42
CA MET A 57 7.45 7.39 9.47
C MET A 57 8.56 6.49 10.00
N LYS A 58 9.02 6.74 11.25
CA LYS A 58 10.19 6.09 11.86
C LYS A 58 9.96 5.72 13.33
N GLY A 59 8.77 5.20 13.65
CA GLY A 59 8.43 4.70 14.97
C GLY A 59 9.12 3.36 15.30
N SER A 60 9.10 2.99 16.57
CA SER A 60 9.57 1.66 17.05
C SER A 60 8.44 0.64 17.17
N GLY A 61 7.18 1.10 17.17
CA GLY A 61 5.98 0.28 17.10
C GLY A 61 5.18 0.59 15.83
N LEU A 62 4.05 -0.11 15.65
CA LEU A 62 3.14 0.15 14.55
C LEU A 62 2.69 1.62 14.59
N GLN A 63 2.80 2.33 13.47
CA GLN A 63 2.28 3.69 13.32
C GLN A 63 1.05 3.71 12.42
N ASN A 64 0.15 4.65 12.68
CA ASN A 64 -1.03 4.89 11.86
C ASN A 64 -0.87 6.17 11.03
N ILE A 65 -1.38 6.12 9.80
CA ILE A 65 -1.63 7.30 8.97
C ILE A 65 -3.13 7.39 8.72
N ASN A 66 -3.74 8.52 9.09
CA ASN A 66 -5.08 8.90 8.68
C ASN A 66 -5.04 10.26 7.98
N MET A 67 -5.22 10.27 6.66
CA MET A 67 -5.21 11.51 5.88
C MET A 67 -6.61 12.11 5.66
N ASN A 68 -7.69 11.48 6.13
CA ASN A 68 -9.06 11.95 5.92
C ASN A 68 -9.34 12.32 4.44
N GLY A 69 -8.82 11.54 3.48
CA GLY A 69 -8.94 11.76 2.03
C GLY A 69 -7.91 12.72 1.43
N ASN A 70 -6.99 13.27 2.23
CA ASN A 70 -6.02 14.26 1.78
C ASN A 70 -4.71 13.65 1.25
N THR A 71 -3.84 14.54 0.77
CA THR A 71 -2.59 14.19 0.09
C THR A 71 -1.38 14.38 1.00
N ILE A 72 -0.46 13.41 0.95
CA ILE A 72 0.92 13.53 1.39
C ILE A 72 1.80 13.65 0.14
N PRO A 73 2.60 14.73 -0.05
CA PRO A 73 3.44 14.87 -1.23
C PRO A 73 4.50 13.76 -1.33
N ASN A 74 5.36 13.65 -0.32
CA ASN A 74 6.39 12.61 -0.24
C ASN A 74 6.27 11.88 1.10
N LEU A 75 6.19 10.56 1.02
CA LEU A 75 6.07 9.66 2.16
C LEU A 75 7.25 8.68 2.15
N GLU A 76 7.95 8.59 3.27
CA GLU A 76 8.99 7.58 3.51
C GLU A 76 8.57 6.66 4.64
N ILE A 77 8.58 5.36 4.37
CA ILE A 77 8.30 4.29 5.33
C ILE A 77 9.64 3.72 5.80
N ASP A 78 10.02 4.06 7.02
CA ASP A 78 11.24 3.57 7.68
C ASP A 78 10.89 3.05 9.08
N ASN A 79 9.93 2.13 9.13
CA ASN A 79 9.43 1.55 10.37
C ASN A 79 9.34 0.03 10.22
N ALA A 80 10.25 -0.68 10.89
CA ALA A 80 10.28 -2.15 10.88
C ALA A 80 9.04 -2.80 11.50
N ALA A 81 8.28 -2.08 12.34
CA ALA A 81 7.00 -2.51 12.86
C ALA A 81 5.81 -2.19 11.93
N ASN A 82 6.10 -1.63 10.75
CA ASN A 82 5.17 -1.23 9.69
C ASN A 82 4.35 0.04 10.00
N VAL A 83 3.68 0.52 8.97
CA VAL A 83 2.76 1.67 9.01
C VAL A 83 1.41 1.22 8.43
N THR A 84 0.30 1.61 9.05
CA THR A 84 -1.06 1.22 8.61
C THR A 84 -1.89 2.44 8.25
N LEU A 85 -2.63 2.36 7.14
CA LEU A 85 -3.65 3.34 6.79
C LEU A 85 -4.91 3.14 7.63
N THR A 86 -5.48 4.22 8.13
CA THR A 86 -6.68 4.19 8.98
C THR A 86 -7.65 5.32 8.63
N GLY A 87 -8.90 5.17 9.03
CA GLY A 87 -9.95 6.18 8.86
C GLY A 87 -10.52 6.24 7.44
N SER A 88 -9.76 6.76 6.50
CA SER A 88 -10.16 6.95 5.11
C SER A 88 -9.04 6.64 4.13
N ALA A 89 -9.34 6.70 2.83
CA ALA A 89 -8.31 6.71 1.79
C ALA A 89 -7.25 7.80 2.03
N ALA A 90 -6.04 7.53 1.55
CA ALA A 90 -4.92 8.47 1.54
C ALA A 90 -4.36 8.58 0.13
N ARG A 91 -3.75 9.73 -0.20
CA ARG A 91 -3.14 9.97 -1.52
C ARG A 91 -1.66 10.33 -1.40
N VAL A 92 -0.79 9.65 -2.13
CA VAL A 92 0.61 10.03 -2.33
C VAL A 92 0.71 10.89 -3.58
N GLY A 93 1.21 12.11 -3.41
CA GLY A 93 1.25 13.13 -4.47
C GLY A 93 2.46 13.04 -5.40
N THR A 94 3.62 12.62 -4.88
CA THR A 94 4.90 12.69 -5.60
C THR A 94 5.76 11.45 -5.40
N SER A 95 6.01 11.01 -4.16
CA SER A 95 6.82 9.80 -3.96
C SER A 95 6.42 9.00 -2.72
N LEU A 96 6.50 7.69 -2.85
CA LEU A 96 6.50 6.72 -1.76
C LEU A 96 7.83 5.98 -1.76
N LEU A 97 8.64 6.18 -0.72
CA LEU A 97 9.90 5.48 -0.53
C LEU A 97 9.76 4.46 0.59
N PHE A 98 10.19 3.23 0.34
CA PHE A 98 10.37 2.22 1.37
C PHE A 98 11.83 2.09 1.77
N THR A 99 12.13 2.42 3.03
CA THR A 99 13.44 2.21 3.66
C THR A 99 13.40 0.98 4.59
N ASN A 100 12.34 0.83 5.40
CA ASN A 100 12.07 -0.35 6.23
C ASN A 100 10.57 -0.57 6.45
N GLY A 101 10.17 -1.84 6.50
CA GLY A 101 8.80 -2.26 6.76
C GLY A 101 7.85 -2.05 5.60
N LYS A 102 6.57 -2.25 5.88
CA LYS A 102 5.47 -2.25 4.91
C LYS A 102 4.50 -1.11 5.19
N LEU A 103 3.71 -0.78 4.17
CA LEU A 103 2.54 0.08 4.29
C LEU A 103 1.29 -0.79 4.16
N LEU A 104 0.51 -0.93 5.23
CA LEU A 104 -0.70 -1.74 5.27
C LEU A 104 -1.88 -0.89 4.82
N THR A 105 -2.67 -1.37 3.87
CA THR A 105 -3.87 -0.67 3.41
C THR A 105 -5.08 -0.91 4.31
N ALA A 106 -5.13 -2.05 5.02
CA ALA A 106 -6.29 -2.49 5.77
C ALA A 106 -7.56 -2.40 4.90
N SER A 107 -8.53 -1.58 5.32
CA SER A 107 -9.77 -1.30 4.58
C SER A 107 -9.71 -0.02 3.73
N GLN A 108 -8.57 0.66 3.68
CA GLN A 108 -8.41 1.97 3.06
C GLN A 108 -7.70 1.91 1.72
N ASP A 109 -8.17 2.68 0.76
CA ASP A 109 -7.50 2.80 -0.53
C ASP A 109 -6.29 3.75 -0.43
N LEU A 110 -5.19 3.36 -1.07
CA LEU A 110 -4.01 4.20 -1.27
C LEU A 110 -3.98 4.68 -2.73
N PHE A 111 -4.20 5.97 -2.94
CA PHE A 111 -4.08 6.59 -4.25
C PHE A 111 -2.63 7.00 -4.52
N ILE A 112 -2.14 6.65 -5.70
CA ILE A 112 -0.81 7.04 -6.21
C ILE A 112 -1.06 7.98 -7.38
N ALA A 113 -0.65 9.24 -7.23
CA ALA A 113 -0.83 10.26 -8.26
C ALA A 113 -0.22 9.85 -9.63
N PRO A 114 -0.64 10.45 -10.75
CA PRO A 114 -0.24 9.98 -12.09
C PRO A 114 1.27 9.97 -12.30
N THR A 115 1.97 10.98 -11.78
CA THR A 115 3.43 11.10 -11.86
C THR A 115 4.16 10.59 -10.61
N ALA A 116 3.43 10.12 -9.58
CA ALA A 116 4.06 9.65 -8.36
C ALA A 116 4.81 8.33 -8.57
N THR A 117 5.97 8.24 -7.92
CA THR A 117 6.86 7.07 -7.97
C THR A 117 6.79 6.28 -6.67
N ILE A 118 7.00 4.97 -6.78
CA ILE A 118 7.23 4.09 -5.64
C ILE A 118 8.62 3.50 -5.79
N THR A 119 9.44 3.60 -4.74
CA THR A 119 10.83 3.18 -4.76
C THR A 119 11.22 2.46 -3.47
N GLY A 120 12.31 1.68 -3.52
CA GLY A 120 12.84 0.95 -2.36
C GLY A 120 12.10 -0.36 -2.03
N GLN A 121 11.05 -0.69 -2.77
CA GLN A 121 10.29 -1.93 -2.60
C GLN A 121 11.14 -3.18 -2.81
N ASN A 122 10.84 -4.24 -2.06
CA ASN A 122 11.37 -5.60 -2.22
C ASN A 122 10.52 -6.60 -1.41
N THR A 123 10.99 -7.84 -1.26
CA THR A 123 10.31 -8.91 -0.51
C THR A 123 10.04 -8.61 0.97
N SER A 124 10.73 -7.64 1.58
CA SER A 124 10.50 -7.19 2.96
C SER A 124 9.79 -5.83 3.07
N ARG A 125 9.65 -5.12 1.94
CA ARG A 125 9.23 -3.73 1.86
C ARG A 125 8.26 -3.55 0.70
N PHE A 126 6.97 -3.52 1.00
CA PHE A 126 5.93 -3.43 -0.02
C PHE A 126 4.62 -2.92 0.60
N ILE A 127 3.61 -2.70 -0.24
CA ILE A 127 2.28 -2.33 0.20
C ILE A 127 1.50 -3.62 0.51
N TRP A 128 1.25 -3.88 1.80
CA TRP A 128 0.50 -5.05 2.23
C TRP A 128 -0.99 -4.75 2.17
N THR A 129 -1.71 -5.46 1.30
CA THR A 129 -3.16 -5.33 1.18
C THR A 129 -3.88 -6.38 2.04
N ASP A 130 -3.97 -6.14 3.34
CA ASP A 130 -4.48 -7.04 4.38
C ASP A 130 -6.01 -6.97 4.62
N GLY A 131 -6.75 -6.30 3.73
CA GLY A 131 -8.20 -6.20 3.81
C GLY A 131 -8.83 -5.90 2.46
N THR A 132 -9.81 -4.98 2.45
CA THR A 132 -10.52 -4.56 1.24
C THR A 132 -9.84 -3.41 0.51
N GLY A 133 -8.91 -2.70 1.15
CA GLY A 133 -8.22 -1.54 0.59
C GLY A 133 -7.30 -1.93 -0.58
N GLN A 134 -7.33 -1.13 -1.64
CA GLN A 134 -6.52 -1.31 -2.84
C GLN A 134 -5.47 -0.21 -3.00
N VAL A 135 -4.39 -0.54 -3.71
CA VAL A 135 -3.49 0.46 -4.28
C VAL A 135 -4.08 0.91 -5.61
N ARG A 136 -4.40 2.19 -5.73
CA ARG A 136 -5.01 2.80 -6.91
C ARG A 136 -4.01 3.71 -7.60
N LYS A 137 -3.52 3.28 -8.76
CA LYS A 137 -2.71 4.12 -9.62
C LYS A 137 -3.62 5.03 -10.44
N GLU A 138 -3.55 6.32 -10.20
CA GLU A 138 -4.20 7.32 -11.03
C GLU A 138 -3.52 7.39 -12.41
N LEU A 139 -4.30 7.55 -13.46
CA LEU A 139 -3.81 7.58 -14.84
C LEU A 139 -4.31 8.85 -15.55
N THR A 140 -3.42 9.49 -16.30
CA THR A 140 -3.75 10.60 -17.21
C THR A 140 -3.19 10.37 -18.62
N ALA A 141 -2.47 9.26 -18.82
CA ALA A 141 -1.83 8.85 -20.05
C ALA A 141 -1.54 7.35 -19.97
N ASP A 142 -1.12 6.79 -21.11
CA ASP A 142 -0.61 5.42 -21.21
C ASP A 142 0.55 5.18 -20.24
N VAL A 143 0.60 3.98 -19.69
CA VAL A 143 1.68 3.50 -18.83
C VAL A 143 2.20 2.18 -19.35
N SER A 144 3.49 1.93 -19.19
CA SER A 144 4.13 0.69 -19.62
C SER A 144 4.86 0.07 -18.45
N ASN A 145 4.55 -1.19 -18.17
CA ASN A 145 5.19 -2.01 -17.15
C ASN A 145 5.31 -1.31 -15.78
N TYR A 146 4.28 -0.57 -15.37
CA TYR A 146 4.27 0.12 -14.09
C TYR A 146 4.09 -0.89 -12.96
N GLU A 147 5.11 -1.02 -12.11
CA GLU A 147 5.07 -1.90 -10.95
C GLU A 147 4.18 -1.29 -9.85
N ILE A 148 3.15 -2.05 -9.46
CA ILE A 148 2.37 -1.80 -8.26
C ILE A 148 2.86 -2.81 -7.21
N PRO A 149 3.65 -2.38 -6.22
CA PRO A 149 4.35 -3.27 -5.31
C PRO A 149 3.44 -3.74 -4.18
N VAL A 150 2.45 -4.54 -4.52
CA VAL A 150 1.51 -5.15 -3.57
C VAL A 150 2.01 -6.51 -3.06
N GLY A 151 1.50 -6.91 -1.91
CA GLY A 151 1.76 -8.21 -1.32
C GLY A 151 0.76 -8.56 -0.24
N PHE A 152 0.89 -9.77 0.31
CA PHE A 152 0.09 -10.23 1.43
C PHE A 152 0.96 -10.95 2.45
N ASN A 153 0.88 -10.52 3.70
CA ASN A 153 1.67 -10.99 4.82
C ASN A 153 3.18 -10.80 4.57
N THR A 154 3.95 -11.89 4.42
CA THR A 154 5.39 -11.87 4.14
C THR A 154 5.72 -11.93 2.66
N GLU A 155 4.71 -12.15 1.82
CA GLU A 155 4.91 -12.49 0.41
C GLU A 155 4.66 -11.27 -0.48
N TYR A 156 5.71 -10.90 -1.22
CA TYR A 156 5.67 -9.85 -2.21
C TYR A 156 5.18 -10.40 -3.55
N ARG A 157 4.07 -9.87 -4.05
CA ARG A 157 3.38 -10.35 -5.24
C ARG A 157 3.01 -9.17 -6.15
N PRO A 158 4.01 -8.46 -6.70
CA PRO A 158 3.78 -7.25 -7.47
C PRO A 158 2.91 -7.52 -8.69
N VAL A 159 2.26 -6.46 -9.15
CA VAL A 159 1.52 -6.45 -10.41
C VAL A 159 2.12 -5.40 -11.32
N TYR A 160 2.36 -5.78 -12.56
CA TYR A 160 2.83 -4.89 -13.61
C TYR A 160 1.66 -4.49 -14.50
N LEU A 161 1.39 -3.19 -14.56
CA LEU A 161 0.32 -2.60 -15.36
C LEU A 161 0.88 -2.00 -16.64
N THR A 162 0.31 -2.40 -17.77
CA THR A 162 0.46 -1.72 -19.06
C THR A 162 -0.91 -1.26 -19.54
N SER A 163 -1.00 0.00 -19.95
CA SER A 163 -2.21 0.67 -20.40
C SER A 163 -1.87 1.42 -21.69
N THR A 164 -2.50 1.04 -22.80
CA THR A 164 -2.17 1.59 -24.12
C THR A 164 -3.42 1.99 -24.90
N GLY A 165 -3.40 3.16 -25.55
CA GLY A 165 -4.45 3.59 -26.47
C GLY A 165 -5.80 3.90 -25.80
N GLY A 166 -5.79 4.11 -24.48
CA GLY A 166 -6.99 4.44 -23.70
C GLY A 166 -7.27 5.94 -23.64
N THR A 167 -8.50 6.30 -23.28
CA THR A 167 -8.86 7.66 -22.84
C THR A 167 -9.04 7.67 -21.32
N TYR A 168 -8.51 8.71 -20.66
CA TYR A 168 -8.41 8.80 -19.21
C TYR A 168 -9.18 10.01 -18.66
N SER A 169 -10.24 9.79 -17.89
CA SER A 169 -11.03 10.85 -17.24
C SER A 169 -11.33 10.48 -15.79
N SER A 170 -10.70 11.18 -14.83
CA SER A 170 -10.68 10.77 -13.41
C SER A 170 -10.27 9.30 -13.25
N ALA A 171 -9.31 8.87 -14.07
CA ALA A 171 -8.98 7.47 -14.26
C ALA A 171 -8.10 6.92 -13.14
N ASN A 172 -8.41 5.70 -12.70
CA ASN A 172 -7.51 4.93 -11.85
C ASN A 172 -7.63 3.43 -12.11
N PHE A 173 -6.52 2.75 -11.86
CA PHE A 173 -6.42 1.30 -11.84
C PHE A 173 -6.09 0.84 -10.42
N GLY A 174 -7.03 0.14 -9.79
CA GLY A 174 -6.93 -0.39 -8.44
C GLY A 174 -6.52 -1.86 -8.44
N VAL A 175 -5.64 -2.25 -7.53
CA VAL A 175 -5.25 -3.64 -7.33
C VAL A 175 -4.99 -3.94 -5.86
N ARG A 176 -5.29 -5.18 -5.45
CA ARG A 176 -4.82 -5.76 -4.20
C ARG A 176 -4.41 -7.22 -4.43
N VAL A 177 -3.70 -7.79 -3.46
CA VAL A 177 -3.46 -9.23 -3.37
C VAL A 177 -4.48 -9.83 -2.42
N ALA A 178 -5.15 -10.89 -2.85
CA ALA A 178 -6.00 -11.71 -2.00
C ALA A 178 -5.36 -13.08 -1.84
N SER A 179 -5.20 -13.50 -0.58
CA SER A 179 -4.72 -14.85 -0.24
C SER A 179 -5.85 -15.87 -0.36
N GLY A 180 -5.49 -17.08 -0.81
CA GLY A 180 -6.43 -18.15 -1.11
C GLY A 180 -6.81 -18.20 -2.59
N ALA A 181 -7.43 -19.31 -2.99
CA ALA A 181 -8.02 -19.41 -4.32
C ALA A 181 -9.20 -18.42 -4.44
N SER A 182 -9.39 -17.87 -5.64
CA SER A 182 -10.57 -17.05 -5.94
C SER A 182 -11.85 -17.79 -5.59
N ALA A 183 -12.78 -17.14 -4.90
CA ALA A 183 -14.10 -17.71 -4.59
C ALA A 183 -14.91 -18.06 -5.86
N ASN A 184 -14.58 -17.43 -6.99
CA ASN A 184 -15.19 -17.69 -8.28
C ASN A 184 -14.46 -18.78 -9.09
N LYS A 185 -13.39 -19.38 -8.55
CA LYS A 185 -12.66 -20.47 -9.23
C LYS A 185 -13.65 -21.58 -9.60
N PRO A 186 -13.63 -22.10 -10.83
CA PRO A 186 -14.51 -23.20 -11.21
C PRO A 186 -14.38 -24.40 -10.25
N PRO A 187 -15.49 -25.08 -9.94
CA PRO A 187 -15.47 -26.24 -9.07
C PRO A 187 -14.57 -27.34 -9.67
N MET A 188 -13.98 -28.17 -8.81
CA MET A 188 -13.16 -29.33 -9.20
C MET A 188 -11.86 -29.02 -9.97
N MET A 189 -11.45 -27.76 -10.14
CA MET A 189 -10.11 -27.47 -10.69
C MET A 189 -9.00 -27.94 -9.75
N ALA A 190 -8.13 -28.82 -10.26
CA ALA A 190 -6.98 -29.38 -9.56
C ALA A 190 -5.72 -28.48 -9.63
N ASN A 191 -5.61 -27.66 -10.68
CA ASN A 191 -4.48 -26.73 -10.88
C ASN A 191 -5.00 -25.30 -10.71
N TYR A 192 -4.45 -24.56 -9.75
CA TYR A 192 -4.82 -23.16 -9.51
C TYR A 192 -3.79 -22.43 -8.64
N LEU A 193 -3.86 -21.10 -8.65
CA LEU A 193 -3.15 -20.27 -7.68
C LEU A 193 -3.98 -20.10 -6.41
N SER A 194 -3.30 -20.23 -5.26
CA SER A 194 -3.80 -19.85 -3.93
C SER A 194 -3.54 -18.38 -3.61
N THR A 195 -3.48 -17.57 -4.66
CA THR A 195 -3.44 -16.11 -4.64
C THR A 195 -4.15 -15.59 -5.88
N TYR A 196 -4.76 -14.42 -5.80
CA TYR A 196 -5.31 -13.72 -6.95
C TYR A 196 -5.30 -12.21 -6.72
N TRP A 197 -5.52 -11.44 -7.78
CA TRP A 197 -5.48 -9.99 -7.74
C TRP A 197 -6.84 -9.38 -8.08
N PRO A 198 -7.68 -9.08 -7.08
CA PRO A 198 -8.85 -8.25 -7.30
C PRO A 198 -8.44 -6.88 -7.85
N VAL A 199 -9.01 -6.53 -9.00
CA VAL A 199 -8.75 -5.27 -9.68
C VAL A 199 -10.01 -4.43 -9.82
N THR A 200 -9.84 -3.12 -9.90
CA THR A 200 -10.92 -2.18 -10.26
C THR A 200 -10.42 -1.21 -11.31
N LYS A 201 -11.25 -0.95 -12.31
CA LYS A 201 -11.00 0.04 -13.35
C LYS A 201 -12.04 1.16 -13.22
N THR A 202 -11.61 2.41 -13.26
CA THR A 202 -12.53 3.57 -13.25
C THR A 202 -11.99 4.62 -14.21
N GLY A 203 -12.87 5.28 -14.97
CA GLY A 203 -12.51 6.42 -15.81
C GLY A 203 -11.62 6.12 -17.02
N ILE A 204 -11.45 4.84 -17.37
CA ILE A 204 -10.64 4.38 -18.52
C ILE A 204 -11.59 3.79 -19.55
N THR A 205 -11.54 4.31 -20.78
CA THR A 205 -12.37 3.85 -21.90
C THR A 205 -11.53 3.57 -23.14
N GLY A 206 -11.82 2.46 -23.81
CA GLY A 206 -11.02 1.96 -24.93
C GLY A 206 -9.60 1.55 -24.53
N GLY A 207 -8.79 1.20 -25.53
CA GLY A 207 -7.39 0.81 -25.33
C GLY A 207 -7.23 -0.66 -24.94
N THR A 208 -6.12 -0.99 -24.28
CA THR A 208 -5.88 -2.34 -23.77
C THR A 208 -5.16 -2.25 -22.44
N GLN A 209 -5.74 -2.90 -21.43
CA GLN A 209 -5.18 -3.00 -20.09
C GLN A 209 -4.61 -4.40 -19.89
N THR A 210 -3.29 -4.49 -19.79
CA THR A 210 -2.58 -5.75 -19.54
C THR A 210 -2.04 -5.75 -18.13
N LEU A 211 -2.30 -6.84 -17.41
CA LEU A 211 -1.83 -7.07 -16.05
C LEU A 211 -0.99 -8.34 -16.02
N SER A 212 0.20 -8.24 -15.43
CA SER A 212 1.06 -9.37 -15.13
C SER A 212 1.29 -9.42 -13.63
N GLY A 213 0.65 -10.37 -12.94
CA GLY A 213 0.84 -10.62 -11.52
C GLY A 213 1.95 -11.63 -11.27
N GLN A 214 2.83 -11.36 -10.32
CA GLN A 214 3.88 -12.29 -9.92
C GLN A 214 3.45 -13.10 -8.70
N TYR A 215 3.38 -14.43 -8.86
CA TYR A 215 3.18 -15.39 -7.77
C TYR A 215 4.50 -16.09 -7.42
N SER A 216 4.50 -16.84 -6.31
CA SER A 216 5.65 -17.61 -5.81
C SER A 216 5.38 -19.10 -5.87
N ASP A 217 6.11 -19.85 -6.69
CA ASP A 217 6.13 -21.32 -6.68
C ASP A 217 7.16 -21.84 -5.65
N PRO A 218 6.85 -22.88 -4.83
CA PRO A 218 5.60 -23.65 -4.77
C PRO A 218 4.52 -23.10 -3.84
N THR A 219 4.77 -21.97 -3.16
CA THR A 219 3.87 -21.45 -2.12
C THR A 219 2.45 -21.16 -2.62
N ASP A 220 2.33 -20.61 -3.82
CA ASP A 220 1.06 -20.19 -4.41
C ASP A 220 0.45 -21.26 -5.31
N VAL A 221 1.23 -22.22 -5.80
CA VAL A 221 0.79 -23.20 -6.78
C VAL A 221 0.13 -24.39 -6.08
N SER A 222 -1.13 -24.63 -6.41
CA SER A 222 -1.79 -25.91 -6.14
C SER A 222 -1.85 -26.70 -7.44
N GLY A 223 -1.29 -27.90 -7.44
CA GLY A 223 -1.28 -28.80 -8.61
C GLY A 223 -0.03 -28.62 -9.47
N ASP A 224 -0.22 -28.62 -10.79
CA ASP A 224 0.84 -28.56 -11.79
C ASP A 224 0.93 -27.16 -12.41
N GLU A 225 2.01 -26.44 -12.12
CA GLU A 225 2.26 -25.06 -12.59
C GLU A 225 2.21 -24.97 -14.12
N THR A 226 2.67 -26.01 -14.82
CA THR A 226 2.74 -26.02 -16.29
C THR A 226 1.36 -25.99 -16.96
N LYS A 227 0.29 -26.22 -16.18
CA LYS A 227 -1.11 -26.17 -16.62
C LYS A 227 -1.82 -24.87 -16.24
N LEU A 228 -1.12 -23.92 -15.62
CA LEU A 228 -1.70 -22.62 -15.25
C LEU A 228 -1.67 -21.64 -16.43
N ALA A 229 -2.70 -20.80 -16.50
CA ALA A 229 -2.79 -19.70 -17.45
C ALA A 229 -3.51 -18.50 -16.81
N GLY A 230 -3.27 -17.30 -17.34
CA GLY A 230 -3.90 -16.07 -16.88
C GLY A 230 -5.36 -15.98 -17.33
N TYR A 231 -6.25 -15.75 -16.37
CA TYR A 231 -7.67 -15.46 -16.61
C TYR A 231 -8.13 -14.33 -15.69
N PHE A 232 -9.12 -13.57 -16.13
CA PHE A 232 -9.83 -12.61 -15.30
C PHE A 232 -11.31 -12.98 -15.24
N PHE A 233 -11.95 -12.64 -14.12
CA PHE A 233 -13.38 -12.84 -13.92
C PHE A 233 -14.10 -11.51 -14.10
N ASN A 234 -15.03 -11.44 -15.04
CA ASN A 234 -15.75 -10.20 -15.40
C ASN A 234 -17.00 -9.92 -14.54
N GLY A 235 -17.20 -10.70 -13.47
CA GLY A 235 -18.40 -10.68 -12.64
C GLY A 235 -19.42 -11.76 -12.99
N THR A 236 -19.36 -12.33 -14.20
CA THR A 236 -20.25 -13.41 -14.64
C THR A 236 -19.48 -14.64 -15.12
N ASP A 237 -18.38 -14.45 -15.84
CA ASP A 237 -17.59 -15.55 -16.44
C ASP A 237 -16.08 -15.25 -16.41
N TRP A 238 -15.29 -16.30 -16.59
CA TRP A 238 -13.84 -16.24 -16.75
C TRP A 238 -13.46 -16.05 -18.21
N SER A 239 -12.53 -15.15 -18.48
CA SER A 239 -12.01 -14.90 -19.82
C SER A 239 -10.49 -14.80 -19.82
N SER A 240 -9.87 -15.26 -20.91
CA SER A 240 -8.45 -15.10 -21.21
C SER A 240 -8.17 -13.96 -22.19
N VAL A 241 -9.21 -13.24 -22.65
CA VAL A 241 -9.11 -12.18 -23.65
C VAL A 241 -8.98 -10.84 -22.95
N ASN A 242 -7.88 -10.12 -23.18
CA ASN A 242 -7.59 -8.79 -22.61
C ASN A 242 -8.84 -7.89 -22.53
N GLU A 243 -8.97 -7.10 -21.46
CA GLU A 243 -9.95 -6.01 -21.45
C GLU A 243 -9.58 -5.01 -22.56
N GLY A 244 -10.40 -4.95 -23.61
CA GLY A 244 -10.39 -3.86 -24.60
C GLY A 244 -11.03 -2.57 -24.08
#